data_AF-A0AAV3NKM7-F1
#
_entry.id   AF-A0AAV3NKM7-F1
#
_cell.length_a   1.000
_cell.length_b   1.000
_cell.length_c   1.000
_cell.angle_alpha   90.00
_cell.angle_beta   90.00
_cell.angle_gamma   90.00
#
_symmetry.space_group_name_H-M   'P 1'
#
loop_
_entity.id
_entity.type
_entity.pdbx_description
1 polymer ?
#
loop_
_entity_poly.entity_id
_entity_poly.type
_entity_poly.pdbx_seq_one_letter_code
_entity_poly.pdbx_strand_id
1 'polypeptide(L)'
;MNTIPSPVKQDDNTNRQYLGEWCGNLYSVYWIGKSKETRFQVFEWDKDSSKWFEKYSVSASKIFSEFPSAVREVKGNLSEYPTAVREEMRKLTYNYHILAVMSGDGREEPAIVLAIRGAIISYNFVLDTVQMLLVIPELQSYVSQLGAFPFMGTFCPTSPWTSGHS
;
A
#
# COMPACT_ATOMS: atom_id res chain seq x y z
N MET A 1 24.77 14.61 2.09
CA MET A 1 23.39 14.31 2.53
C MET A 1 23.39 12.90 3.08
N ASN A 2 23.03 12.70 4.35
CA ASN A 2 22.93 11.36 4.93
C ASN A 2 21.68 10.69 4.36
N THR A 3 21.83 9.52 3.76
CA THR A 3 20.73 8.75 3.19
C THR A 3 19.89 8.15 4.32
N ILE A 4 18.55 8.31 4.26
CA ILE A 4 17.65 7.66 5.23
C ILE A 4 17.78 6.14 5.06
N PRO A 5 18.13 5.38 6.12
CA PRO A 5 18.32 3.94 6.02
C PRO A 5 17.00 3.24 5.69
N SER A 6 17.07 2.04 5.13
CA SER A 6 15.89 1.21 4.89
C SER A 6 15.40 0.57 6.21
N PRO A 7 14.08 0.56 6.54
CA PRO A 7 13.55 -0.14 7.71
C PRO A 7 13.76 -1.65 7.64
N VAL A 8 13.70 -2.22 6.44
CA VAL A 8 13.77 -3.67 6.19
C VAL A 8 15.03 -3.97 5.39
N LYS A 9 15.71 -5.07 5.74
CA LYS A 9 16.79 -5.64 4.92
C LYS A 9 16.18 -6.16 3.62
N GLN A 10 16.70 -5.69 2.50
CA GLN A 10 16.21 -6.11 1.20
C GLN A 10 16.57 -7.59 0.98
N ASP A 11 15.56 -8.42 0.73
CA ASP A 11 15.65 -9.81 0.31
C ASP A 11 14.69 -10.04 -0.87
N ASP A 12 14.77 -11.19 -1.53
CA ASP A 12 13.96 -11.48 -2.73
C ASP A 12 12.44 -11.46 -2.46
N ASN A 13 12.02 -11.49 -1.18
CA ASN A 13 10.62 -11.48 -0.76
C ASN A 13 10.16 -10.12 -0.22
N THR A 14 11.02 -9.11 -0.27
CA THR A 14 10.80 -7.79 0.35
C THR A 14 10.95 -6.70 -0.70
N ASN A 15 9.85 -6.03 -1.03
CA ASN A 15 9.87 -4.95 -2.00
C ASN A 15 9.24 -3.67 -1.43
N ARG A 16 9.98 -2.56 -1.43
CA ARG A 16 9.44 -1.25 -1.03
C ARG A 16 8.42 -0.79 -2.07
N GLN A 17 7.17 -0.64 -1.66
CA GLN A 17 6.07 -0.20 -2.52
C GLN A 17 5.84 1.30 -2.47
N TYR A 18 6.19 1.95 -1.35
CA TYR A 18 5.91 3.36 -1.12
C TYR A 18 6.96 4.01 -0.22
N LEU A 19 7.27 5.26 -0.51
CA LEU A 19 7.97 6.21 0.37
C LEU A 19 7.33 7.58 0.13
N GLY A 20 6.75 8.17 1.17
CA GLY A 20 6.07 9.44 1.04
C GLY A 20 5.73 10.05 2.38
N GLU A 21 5.39 11.33 2.37
CA GLU A 21 5.09 12.11 3.57
C GLU A 21 3.60 12.38 3.68
N TRP A 22 3.09 12.37 4.92
CA TRP A 22 1.74 12.78 5.27
C TRP A 22 1.74 13.51 6.60
N CYS A 23 1.13 14.70 6.65
CA CYS A 23 1.09 15.56 7.85
C CYS A 23 2.48 15.78 8.51
N GLY A 24 3.54 15.85 7.70
CA GLY A 24 4.91 16.05 8.18
C GLY A 24 5.58 14.79 8.75
N ASN A 25 4.91 13.62 8.70
CA ASN A 25 5.48 12.32 9.04
C ASN A 25 5.88 11.59 7.76
N LEU A 26 7.04 10.94 7.78
CA LEU A 26 7.55 10.17 6.64
C LEU A 26 7.19 8.68 6.83
N TYR A 27 6.58 8.10 5.81
CA TYR A 27 6.13 6.71 5.79
C TYR A 27 6.84 5.90 4.72
N SER A 28 7.10 4.64 5.02
CA SER A 28 7.52 3.66 4.01
C SER A 28 6.68 2.40 4.11
N VAL A 29 6.19 1.90 2.97
CA VAL A 29 5.41 0.66 2.90
C VAL A 29 6.19 -0.40 2.15
N TYR A 30 6.23 -1.59 2.74
CA TYR A 30 6.88 -2.76 2.18
C TYR A 30 5.86 -3.85 1.91
N TRP A 31 6.03 -4.49 0.75
CA TRP A 31 5.43 -5.76 0.43
C TRP A 31 6.33 -6.87 0.94
N ILE A 32 5.80 -7.70 1.84
CA ILE A 32 6.51 -8.86 2.39
C ILE A 32 5.79 -10.13 1.94
N GLY A 33 6.41 -10.85 1.00
CA GLY A 33 5.92 -12.09 0.44
C GLY A 33 6.62 -13.31 1.03
N LYS A 34 6.54 -13.52 2.35
CA LYS A 34 7.10 -14.70 3.02
C LYS A 34 5.99 -15.73 3.25
N SER A 35 6.09 -16.92 2.63
CA SER A 35 5.17 -18.06 2.80
C SER A 35 3.71 -17.82 2.35
N LYS A 36 2.73 -18.52 2.96
CA LYS A 36 1.30 -18.61 2.57
C LYS A 36 0.51 -17.31 2.67
N GLU A 37 1.11 -16.23 3.15
CA GLU A 37 0.42 -14.96 3.35
C GLU A 37 1.30 -13.78 2.91
N THR A 38 0.68 -12.82 2.24
CA THR A 38 1.36 -11.62 1.77
C THR A 38 0.85 -10.40 2.52
N ARG A 39 1.77 -9.54 2.95
CA ARG A 39 1.43 -8.40 3.82
C ARG A 39 2.04 -7.10 3.37
N PHE A 40 1.34 -6.01 3.68
CA PHE A 40 1.85 -4.65 3.71
C PHE A 40 2.36 -4.33 5.11
N GLN A 41 3.65 -4.05 5.25
CA GLN A 41 4.21 -3.48 6.48
C GLN A 41 4.41 -1.97 6.29
N VAL A 42 3.83 -1.19 7.18
CA VAL A 42 3.88 0.28 7.16
C VAL A 42 4.79 0.75 8.28
N PHE A 43 5.83 1.48 7.90
CA PHE A 43 6.80 2.05 8.82
C PHE A 43 6.66 3.57 8.85
N GLU A 44 6.80 4.15 10.03
CA GLU A 44 6.91 5.59 10.25
C GLU A 44 8.34 5.94 10.68
N TRP A 45 8.89 7.00 10.11
CA TRP A 45 10.20 7.51 10.50
C TRP A 45 10.06 8.43 11.71
N ASP A 46 10.68 8.04 12.81
CA ASP A 46 10.86 8.90 13.96
C ASP A 46 12.08 9.79 13.75
N LYS A 47 11.84 11.10 13.73
CA LYS A 47 12.88 12.11 13.54
C LYS A 47 13.82 12.18 14.74
N ASP A 48 13.32 11.94 15.94
CA ASP A 48 14.07 12.13 17.18
C ASP A 48 15.08 11.01 17.37
N SER A 49 14.65 9.76 17.20
CA SER A 49 15.55 8.60 17.29
C SER A 49 16.24 8.24 15.98
N SER A 50 15.87 8.88 14.86
CA SER A 50 16.35 8.56 13.50
C SER A 50 16.21 7.07 13.17
N LYS A 51 15.05 6.51 13.51
CA LYS A 51 14.73 5.09 13.32
C LYS A 51 13.35 4.94 12.70
N TRP A 52 13.17 3.83 12.00
CA TRP A 52 11.87 3.39 11.55
C TRP A 52 11.17 2.56 12.62
N PHE A 53 9.86 2.76 12.73
CA PHE A 53 8.98 1.97 13.59
C PHE A 53 7.86 1.36 12.76
N GLU A 54 7.66 0.05 12.89
CA GLU A 54 6.49 -0.61 12.29
C GLU A 54 5.23 -0.14 13.01
N LYS A 55 4.33 0.55 12.28
CA LYS A 55 3.03 0.98 12.82
C LYS A 55 1.92 -0.01 12.51
N TYR A 56 1.91 -0.54 11.29
CA TYR A 56 0.82 -1.41 10.82
C TYR A 56 1.36 -2.58 10.00
N SER A 57 0.69 -3.73 10.12
CA SER A 57 0.95 -4.94 9.36
C SER A 57 -0.37 -5.52 8.87
N VAL A 58 -0.62 -5.44 7.56
CA VAL A 58 -1.94 -5.74 6.97
C VAL A 58 -1.83 -6.88 5.98
N SER A 59 -2.74 -7.84 6.07
CA SER A 59 -2.86 -8.91 5.08
C SER A 59 -3.41 -8.38 3.76
N ALA A 60 -2.70 -8.61 2.65
CA ALA A 60 -3.16 -8.20 1.34
C ALA A 60 -4.49 -8.88 0.97
N SER A 61 -4.69 -10.14 1.38
CA SER A 61 -5.93 -10.87 1.11
C SER A 61 -7.16 -10.21 1.74
N LYS A 62 -7.01 -9.57 2.91
CA LYS A 62 -8.10 -8.83 3.56
C LYS A 62 -8.54 -7.61 2.74
N ILE A 63 -7.59 -6.91 2.15
CA ILE A 63 -7.88 -5.72 1.33
C ILE A 63 -8.54 -6.11 0.01
N PHE A 64 -8.01 -7.17 -0.63
CA PHE A 64 -8.37 -7.49 -2.02
C PHE A 64 -9.45 -8.57 -2.16
N SER A 65 -9.89 -9.22 -1.07
CA SER A 65 -10.99 -10.19 -1.09
C SER A 65 -12.29 -9.59 -1.64
N GLU A 66 -12.53 -8.30 -1.36
CA GLU A 66 -13.69 -7.55 -1.83
C GLU A 66 -13.56 -7.05 -3.28
N PHE A 67 -12.35 -7.15 -3.86
CA PHE A 67 -12.07 -6.70 -5.23
C PHE A 67 -11.40 -7.78 -6.08
N PRO A 68 -12.16 -8.81 -6.52
CA PRO A 68 -11.62 -9.86 -7.38
C PRO A 68 -10.95 -9.33 -8.66
N SER A 69 -11.37 -8.17 -9.18
CA SER A 69 -10.77 -7.52 -10.36
C SER A 69 -9.32 -7.05 -10.13
N ALA A 70 -8.94 -6.76 -8.89
CA ALA A 70 -7.58 -6.36 -8.51
C ALA A 70 -6.63 -7.57 -8.45
N VAL A 71 -7.17 -8.78 -8.30
CA VAL A 71 -6.42 -10.03 -8.20
C VAL A 71 -6.21 -10.61 -9.61
N ARG A 72 -4.96 -10.72 -10.06
CA ARG A 72 -4.62 -11.59 -11.20
C ARG A 72 -4.32 -12.98 -10.65
N GLU A 73 -5.18 -13.92 -11.00
CA GLU A 73 -4.81 -15.33 -10.95
C GLU A 73 -3.78 -15.59 -12.06
N VAL A 74 -2.69 -16.27 -11.72
CA VAL A 74 -1.71 -16.73 -12.71
C VAL A 74 -2.41 -17.82 -13.53
N LYS A 75 -3.06 -17.43 -14.62
CA LYS A 75 -3.66 -18.33 -15.60
C LYS A 75 -2.56 -18.94 -16.47
N GLY A 76 -1.82 -19.89 -15.89
CA GLY A 76 -1.07 -20.91 -16.62
C GLY A 76 -1.70 -22.27 -16.35
N ASN A 77 -1.47 -23.25 -17.23
CA ASN A 77 -1.82 -24.64 -16.93
C ASN A 77 -0.91 -25.15 -15.80
N LEU A 78 -1.23 -24.79 -14.55
CA LEU A 78 -0.42 -25.12 -13.38
C LEU A 78 -0.26 -26.63 -13.21
N SER A 79 -1.13 -27.42 -13.84
CA SER A 79 -1.12 -28.89 -13.83
C SER A 79 0.16 -29.53 -14.42
N GLU A 80 0.97 -28.77 -15.15
CA GLU A 80 2.24 -29.24 -15.74
C GLU A 80 3.45 -29.04 -14.81
N TYR A 81 3.33 -28.20 -13.78
CA TYR A 81 4.44 -27.89 -12.87
C TYR A 81 4.41 -28.74 -11.60
N PRO A 82 5.55 -29.03 -10.95
CA PRO A 82 5.61 -29.69 -9.64
C PRO A 82 4.87 -28.88 -8.56
N THR A 83 4.31 -29.56 -7.54
CA THR A 83 3.49 -28.92 -6.48
C THR A 83 4.19 -27.73 -5.80
N ALA A 84 5.49 -27.84 -5.50
CA ALA A 84 6.25 -26.75 -4.90
C ALA A 84 6.30 -25.50 -5.82
N VAL A 85 6.47 -25.71 -7.13
CA VAL A 85 6.46 -24.64 -8.14
C VAL A 85 5.05 -24.06 -8.29
N ARG A 86 3.99 -24.88 -8.19
CA ARG A 86 2.60 -24.41 -8.19
C ARG A 86 2.28 -23.53 -6.99
N GLU A 87 2.74 -23.91 -5.80
CA GLU A 87 2.52 -23.12 -4.59
C GLU A 87 3.25 -21.78 -4.66
N GLU A 88 4.43 -21.73 -5.28
CA GLU A 88 5.12 -20.47 -5.57
C GLU A 88 4.43 -19.64 -6.66
N MET A 89 3.87 -20.27 -7.70
CA MET A 89 3.13 -19.59 -8.78
C MET A 89 1.70 -19.17 -8.36
N ARG A 90 1.14 -19.79 -7.32
CA ARG A 90 -0.13 -19.37 -6.68
C ARG A 90 -0.01 -18.07 -5.90
N LYS A 91 1.16 -17.43 -5.88
CA LYS A 91 1.31 -16.05 -5.40
C LYS A 91 0.34 -15.17 -6.19
N LEU A 92 -0.79 -14.85 -5.57
CA LEU A 92 -1.77 -13.92 -6.12
C LEU A 92 -1.03 -12.64 -6.47
N THR A 93 -1.09 -12.27 -7.75
CA THR A 93 -0.49 -11.01 -8.19
C THR A 93 -1.56 -9.95 -8.06
N TYR A 94 -1.40 -9.07 -7.07
CA TYR A 94 -2.32 -7.97 -6.85
C TYR A 94 -1.89 -6.79 -7.71
N ASN A 95 -2.83 -6.24 -8.47
CA ASN A 95 -2.59 -5.05 -9.31
C ASN A 95 -3.09 -3.85 -8.52
N TYR A 96 -2.15 -3.12 -7.92
CA TYR A 96 -2.44 -1.92 -7.15
C TYR A 96 -1.29 -0.92 -7.25
N HIS A 97 -1.58 0.33 -6.88
CA HIS A 97 -0.58 1.36 -6.57
C HIS A 97 -0.95 2.00 -5.24
N ILE A 98 0.02 2.15 -4.34
CA ILE A 98 -0.18 2.90 -3.10
C ILE A 98 -0.10 4.38 -3.45
N LEU A 99 -1.19 5.10 -3.19
CA LEU A 99 -1.28 6.55 -3.44
C LEU A 99 -0.86 7.35 -2.21
N ALA A 100 -1.27 6.91 -1.02
CA ALA A 100 -1.00 7.61 0.23
C ALA A 100 -1.09 6.68 1.44
N VAL A 101 -0.46 7.09 2.53
CA VAL A 101 -0.64 6.55 3.88
C VAL A 101 -1.08 7.72 4.76
N MET A 102 -2.30 7.66 5.28
CA MET A 102 -2.88 8.69 6.13
C MET A 102 -2.57 8.40 7.59
N SER A 103 -2.07 9.40 8.31
CA SER A 103 -1.76 9.25 9.74
C SER A 103 -3.00 9.52 10.59
N GLY A 104 -3.25 8.65 11.56
CA GLY A 104 -4.33 8.77 12.53
C GLY A 104 -4.04 9.81 13.62
N ASP A 105 -3.65 11.03 13.26
CA ASP A 105 -3.21 12.09 14.18
C ASP A 105 -4.38 12.81 14.89
N GLY A 106 -5.58 12.21 14.84
CA GLY A 106 -6.78 12.65 15.56
C GLY A 106 -7.82 13.37 14.70
N ARG A 107 -7.49 13.74 13.45
CA ARG A 107 -8.47 14.33 12.50
C ARG A 107 -9.07 13.32 11.53
N GLU A 108 -8.27 12.35 11.13
CA GLU A 108 -8.65 11.29 10.21
C GLU A 108 -8.23 9.93 10.79
N GLU A 109 -8.93 8.87 10.42
CA GLU A 109 -8.55 7.52 10.83
C GLU A 109 -7.38 7.03 9.96
N PRO A 110 -6.41 6.30 10.54
CA PRO A 110 -5.21 5.89 9.82
C PRO A 110 -5.59 4.88 8.75
N ALA A 111 -5.15 5.11 7.51
CA ALA A 111 -5.50 4.26 6.38
C ALA A 111 -4.44 4.25 5.28
N ILE A 112 -4.43 3.19 4.48
CA ILE A 112 -3.71 3.13 3.21
C ILE A 112 -4.66 3.37 2.05
N VAL A 113 -4.28 4.25 1.13
CA VAL A 113 -5.06 4.54 -0.08
C VAL A 113 -4.42 3.84 -1.26
N LEU A 114 -5.21 3.04 -1.98
CA LEU A 114 -4.77 2.20 -3.08
C LEU A 114 -5.56 2.53 -4.34
N ALA A 115 -4.87 2.76 -5.44
CA ALA A 115 -5.46 2.64 -6.76
C ALA A 115 -5.47 1.18 -7.17
N ILE A 116 -6.65 0.64 -7.48
CA ILE A 116 -6.84 -0.70 -8.04
C ILE A 116 -7.50 -0.58 -9.41
N ARG A 117 -7.68 -1.71 -10.08
CA ARG A 117 -8.38 -1.72 -11.38
C ARG A 117 -9.80 -1.21 -11.25
N GLY A 118 -10.04 -0.03 -11.82
CA GLY A 118 -11.37 0.57 -11.90
C GLY A 118 -11.78 1.42 -10.70
N ALA A 119 -10.92 1.55 -9.67
CA ALA A 119 -11.30 2.26 -8.44
C ALA A 119 -10.11 2.76 -7.62
N ILE A 120 -10.37 3.74 -6.77
CA ILE A 120 -9.53 4.12 -5.63
C ILE A 120 -10.24 3.67 -4.36
N ILE A 121 -9.52 2.96 -3.51
CA ILE A 121 -10.02 2.43 -2.24
C ILE A 121 -9.15 2.95 -1.09
N SER A 122 -9.72 3.03 0.10
CA SER A 122 -8.98 3.12 1.36
C SER A 122 -9.16 1.83 2.15
N TYR A 123 -8.12 1.41 2.83
CA TYR A 123 -8.20 0.41 3.89
C TYR A 123 -7.82 1.05 5.21
N ASN A 124 -8.74 1.00 6.16
CA ASN A 124 -8.58 1.54 7.50
C ASN A 124 -7.82 0.56 8.39
N PHE A 125 -6.68 0.99 8.93
CA PHE A 125 -5.81 0.12 9.72
C PHE A 125 -6.39 -0.25 11.09
N VAL A 126 -7.29 0.56 11.64
CA VAL A 126 -7.85 0.37 12.99
C VAL A 126 -9.17 -0.38 12.93
N LEU A 127 -10.05 0.03 12.02
CA LEU A 127 -11.37 -0.59 11.85
C LEU A 127 -11.30 -1.91 11.08
N ASP A 128 -10.19 -2.22 10.41
CA ASP A 128 -10.03 -3.39 9.55
C ASP A 128 -11.12 -3.43 8.46
N THR A 129 -11.42 -2.25 7.89
CA THR A 129 -12.46 -2.07 6.88
C THR A 129 -11.89 -1.50 5.59
N VAL A 130 -12.54 -1.90 4.50
CA VAL A 130 -12.29 -1.40 3.17
C VAL A 130 -13.41 -0.41 2.81
N GLN A 131 -13.05 0.72 2.24
CA GLN A 131 -13.99 1.68 1.67
C GLN A 131 -13.61 2.03 0.24
N MET A 132 -14.60 2.04 -0.64
CA MET A 132 -14.45 2.58 -1.99
C MET A 132 -14.58 4.10 -1.94
N LEU A 133 -13.51 4.81 -2.33
CA LEU A 133 -13.50 6.27 -2.35
C LEU A 133 -14.00 6.82 -3.68
N LEU A 134 -13.58 6.19 -4.78
CA LEU A 134 -13.92 6.65 -6.13
C LEU A 134 -13.91 5.48 -7.12
N VAL A 135 -14.89 5.44 -8.02
CA VAL A 135 -14.89 4.54 -9.18
C VAL A 135 -14.30 5.30 -10.36
N ILE A 136 -13.27 4.73 -10.98
CA ILE A 136 -12.61 5.30 -12.17
C ILE A 136 -12.49 4.18 -13.21
N PRO A 137 -13.50 3.97 -14.06
CA PRO A 137 -13.51 2.87 -15.04
C PRO A 137 -12.25 2.85 -15.94
N GLU A 138 -11.65 4.01 -16.20
CA GLU A 138 -10.45 4.19 -17.02
C GLU A 138 -9.20 3.57 -16.36
N LEU A 139 -9.18 3.40 -15.03
CA LEU A 139 -8.07 2.72 -14.33
C LEU A 139 -7.98 1.22 -14.64
N GLN A 140 -8.97 0.63 -15.32
CA GLN A 140 -8.93 -0.79 -15.69
C GLN A 140 -7.73 -1.16 -16.58
N SER A 141 -7.31 -0.27 -17.49
CA SER A 141 -6.13 -0.47 -18.35
C SER A 141 -4.84 0.05 -17.70
N TYR A 142 -4.93 1.11 -16.90
CA TYR A 142 -3.80 1.94 -16.46
C TYR A 142 -2.94 1.30 -15.37
N VAL A 143 -3.55 0.59 -14.40
CA VAL A 143 -2.81 -0.05 -13.29
C VAL A 143 -1.83 -1.12 -13.79
N SER A 144 -2.07 -1.71 -14.97
CA SER A 144 -1.18 -2.69 -15.58
C SER A 144 0.06 -2.05 -16.27
N GLN A 145 0.07 -0.73 -16.49
CA GLN A 145 1.14 0.01 -17.16
C GLN A 145 2.02 0.83 -16.20
N LEU A 146 1.50 1.15 -15.01
CA LEU A 146 2.19 1.92 -13.96
C LEU A 146 3.26 1.10 -13.22
N GLY A 147 4.07 0.30 -13.91
CA GLY A 147 5.24 -0.34 -13.29
C GLY A 147 6.09 0.70 -12.57
N ALA A 148 6.11 0.63 -11.23
CA ALA A 148 7.00 1.34 -10.32
C ALA A 148 7.24 2.83 -10.64
N PHE A 149 6.20 3.66 -10.66
CA PHE A 149 6.38 5.10 -10.49
C PHE A 149 6.21 5.48 -9.02
N PRO A 150 7.25 6.00 -8.33
CA PRO A 150 7.05 6.62 -7.03
C PRO A 150 6.22 7.89 -7.24
N PHE A 151 4.95 7.85 -6.84
CA PHE A 151 4.14 9.05 -6.73
C PHE A 151 4.66 9.85 -5.54
N MET A 152 5.64 10.72 -5.76
CA MET A 152 6.03 11.76 -4.81
C MET A 152 5.05 12.94 -4.94
N GLY A 153 3.81 12.73 -4.50
CA GLY A 153 2.85 13.81 -4.31
C GLY A 153 2.68 14.06 -2.83
N THR A 154 3.13 15.22 -2.33
CA THR A 154 2.78 15.70 -1.00
C THR A 154 1.32 16.14 -1.00
N PHE A 155 0.40 15.24 -0.61
CA PHE A 155 -0.95 15.64 -0.25
C PHE A 155 -0.95 16.12 1.20
N CYS A 156 -0.46 17.33 1.43
CA CYS A 156 -0.78 18.08 2.64
C CYS A 156 -1.80 19.15 2.24
N PRO A 157 -3.06 19.11 2.72
CA PRO A 157 -3.92 20.27 2.62
C PRO A 157 -3.27 21.40 3.43
N THR A 158 -2.53 22.28 2.76
CA THR A 158 -1.99 23.50 3.34
C THR A 158 -3.06 24.57 3.22
N SER A 159 -3.88 24.74 4.26
CA SER A 159 -4.26 26.04 4.81
C SER A 159 -5.25 25.89 5.98
N PRO A 160 -5.14 26.69 7.05
CA PRO A 160 -6.17 26.79 8.06
C PRO A 160 -7.42 27.42 7.46
N TRP A 161 -8.58 26.81 7.70
CA TRP A 161 -9.85 27.52 7.56
C TRP A 161 -9.78 28.77 8.44
N THR A 162 -9.82 29.94 7.82
CA THR A 162 -10.08 31.19 8.53
C THR A 162 -11.47 31.10 9.13
N SER A 163 -11.54 31.00 10.44
CA SER A 163 -12.77 31.21 11.20
C SER A 163 -13.25 32.64 10.94
N GLY A 164 -14.27 32.78 10.09
CA GLY A 164 -15.00 34.03 9.95
C GLY A 164 -15.80 34.28 11.23
N HIS A 165 -15.28 35.17 12.07
CA HIS A 165 -16.12 35.96 12.96
C HIS A 165 -16.75 37.08 12.15
N SER A 166 -18.08 37.13 12.11
CA SER A 166 -18.94 38.32 12.31
C SER A 166 -20.39 37.87 12.31
#